data_AF-A0A2Z3J405-F1
#
_entry.id   AF-A0A2Z3J405-F1
#
_cell.length_a   1.000
_cell.length_b   1.000
_cell.length_c   1.000
_cell.angle_alpha   90.00
_cell.angle_beta   90.00
_cell.angle_gamma   90.00
#
_symmetry.space_group_name_H-M   'P 1'
#
loop_
_entity.id
_entity.type
_entity.pdbx_description
1 polymer ?
#
loop_
_entity_poly.entity_id
_entity_poly.type
_entity_poly.pdbx_seq_one_letter_code
_entity_poly.pdbx_strand_id
1 'polypeptide(L)'
;MKNMFWLFALVLATLGVVGFMAMRLERIRQRVAALEAEIARLGRDLEIEDREFDSLMAEIGGSRIVIELTAPMALARERSRWAGALAGVAPRLIRRRVYAEAAAQVKQVLDERAVAAEVSVFHPSGA
;
A
#
# COMPACT_ATOMS: atom_id res chain seq x y z
N MET A 1 19.85 -27.40 53.14
CA MET A 1 20.36 -27.57 51.75
C MET A 1 19.25 -27.59 50.69
N LYS A 2 18.12 -28.30 50.89
CA LYS A 2 17.00 -28.39 49.93
C LYS A 2 16.42 -27.03 49.48
N ASN A 3 16.32 -26.06 50.40
CA ASN A 3 15.77 -24.73 50.10
C ASN A 3 16.71 -23.88 49.24
N MET A 4 18.03 -24.08 49.34
CA MET A 4 19.03 -23.37 48.55
C MET A 4 19.00 -23.81 47.08
N PHE A 5 18.73 -25.10 46.84
CA PHE A 5 18.61 -25.65 45.49
C PHE A 5 17.36 -25.13 44.76
N TRP A 6 16.25 -24.97 45.47
CA TRP A 6 15.02 -24.36 44.93
C TRP A 6 15.20 -22.88 44.58
N LEU A 7 15.92 -22.12 45.41
CA LEU A 7 16.26 -20.72 45.09
C LEU A 7 17.13 -20.62 43.84
N PHE A 8 18.13 -21.48 43.71
CA PHE A 8 18.97 -21.54 42.49
C PHE A 8 18.16 -21.92 41.25
N ALA A 9 17.28 -22.92 41.34
CA ALA A 9 16.41 -23.32 40.24
C ALA A 9 15.46 -22.18 39.80
N LEU A 10 14.92 -21.43 40.76
CA LEU A 10 14.05 -20.30 40.49
C LEU A 10 14.79 -19.15 39.80
N VAL A 11 16.01 -18.84 40.24
CA VAL A 11 16.86 -17.81 39.60
C VAL A 11 17.25 -18.21 38.18
N LEU A 12 17.52 -19.50 37.94
CA LEU A 12 17.87 -20.00 36.61
C LEU A 12 16.67 -19.98 35.67
N ALA A 13 15.48 -20.29 36.18
CA ALA A 13 14.23 -20.20 35.42
C ALA A 13 13.88 -18.75 35.04
N THR A 14 14.04 -17.80 35.96
CA THR A 14 13.78 -16.38 35.67
C THR A 14 14.78 -15.82 34.64
N LEU A 15 16.06 -16.18 34.75
CA LEU A 15 17.07 -15.85 33.74
C LEU A 15 16.73 -16.40 32.36
N GLY A 16 16.25 -17.65 32.29
CA GLY A 16 15.80 -18.27 31.04
C GLY A 16 14.62 -17.52 30.40
N VAL A 17 13.62 -17.13 31.20
CA VAL A 17 12.47 -16.34 30.72
C VAL A 17 12.90 -14.96 30.23
N VAL A 18 13.78 -14.28 30.97
CA VAL A 18 14.30 -12.96 30.57
C VAL A 18 15.10 -13.05 29.28
N GLY A 19 15.97 -14.05 29.12
CA GLY A 19 16.72 -14.27 27.88
C GLY A 19 15.80 -14.61 26.69
N PHE A 20 14.76 -15.42 26.91
CA PHE A 20 13.78 -15.73 25.88
C PHE A 20 12.98 -14.49 25.44
N MET A 21 12.57 -13.65 26.40
CA MET A 21 11.88 -12.41 26.10
C MET A 21 12.78 -11.42 25.36
N ALA A 22 14.06 -11.29 25.74
CA ALA A 22 15.03 -10.43 25.05
C ALA A 22 15.18 -10.85 23.58
N MET A 23 15.36 -12.15 23.29
CA MET A 23 15.42 -12.66 21.93
C MET A 23 14.15 -12.38 21.11
N ARG A 24 12.98 -12.51 21.74
CA ARG A 24 11.70 -12.21 21.06
C ARG A 24 11.57 -10.72 20.74
N LEU A 25 11.97 -9.86 21.67
CA LEU A 25 11.94 -8.41 21.48
C LEU A 25 12.88 -7.99 20.34
N GLU A 26 14.07 -8.58 20.27
CA GLU A 26 15.05 -8.27 19.23
C GLU A 26 14.56 -8.69 17.84
N ARG A 27 13.92 -9.86 17.71
CA ARG A 27 13.27 -10.27 16.46
C ARG A 27 12.16 -9.31 16.04
N ILE A 28 11.37 -8.81 16.99
CA ILE A 28 10.31 -7.84 16.69
C ILE A 28 10.92 -6.51 16.23
N ARG A 29 11.95 -6.02 16.92
CA ARG A 29 12.67 -4.79 16.52
C ARG A 29 13.23 -4.89 15.11
N GLN A 30 13.84 -6.03 14.75
CA GLN A 30 14.34 -6.26 13.40
C GLN A 30 13.23 -6.23 12.35
N ARG A 31 12.06 -6.81 12.64
CA ARG A 31 10.90 -6.76 11.74
C ARG A 31 10.37 -5.33 11.58
N VAL A 32 10.31 -4.57 12.66
CA VAL A 32 9.89 -3.15 12.63
C VAL A 32 10.88 -2.34 11.80
N ALA A 33 12.19 -2.49 12.02
CA ALA A 33 13.21 -1.79 11.24
C ALA A 33 13.17 -2.15 9.74
N ALA A 34 12.90 -3.42 9.41
CA ALA A 34 12.72 -3.86 8.03
C ALA A 34 11.47 -3.20 7.39
N LEU A 35 10.36 -3.14 8.12
CA LEU A 35 9.14 -2.48 7.66
C LEU A 35 9.32 -0.96 7.50
N GLU A 36 10.02 -0.31 8.43
CA GLU A 36 10.35 1.12 8.31
C GLU A 36 11.22 1.40 7.09
N ALA A 37 12.21 0.54 6.81
CA ALA A 37 13.04 0.66 5.62
C ALA A 37 12.24 0.45 4.33
N GLU A 38 11.26 -0.46 4.34
CA GLU A 38 10.35 -0.68 3.22
C GLU A 38 9.42 0.52 3.02
N ILE A 39 8.82 1.07 4.07
CA ILE A 39 8.02 2.30 4.02
C ILE A 39 8.84 3.46 3.46
N ALA A 40 10.07 3.65 3.94
CA ALA A 40 10.96 4.71 3.44
C ALA A 40 11.36 4.51 1.97
N ARG A 41 11.47 3.25 1.52
CA ARG A 41 11.68 2.94 0.11
C ARG A 41 10.45 3.27 -0.72
N LEU A 42 9.26 2.81 -0.33
CA LEU A 42 8.01 3.15 -1.01
C LEU A 42 7.78 4.67 -1.07
N GLY A 43 8.08 5.39 0.02
CA GLY A 43 7.98 6.84 0.05
C GLY A 43 8.90 7.53 -0.97
N ARG A 44 10.13 7.02 -1.14
CA ARG A 44 11.06 7.52 -2.17
C ARG A 44 10.61 7.16 -3.59
N ASP A 45 10.09 5.95 -3.78
CA ASP A 45 9.60 5.52 -5.09
C ASP A 45 8.41 6.41 -5.53
N LEU A 46 7.50 6.75 -4.60
CA LEU A 46 6.42 7.73 -4.83
C LEU A 46 6.95 9.12 -5.17
N GLU A 47 7.96 9.62 -4.44
CA GLU A 47 8.55 10.95 -4.72
C GLU A 47 9.29 11.03 -6.07
N ILE A 48 9.80 9.90 -6.56
CA ILE A 48 10.38 9.79 -7.91
C ILE A 48 9.26 9.82 -8.95
N GLU A 49 8.19 9.06 -8.70
CA GLU A 49 7.01 9.00 -9.56
C GLU A 49 6.33 10.37 -9.71
N ASP A 50 6.18 11.13 -8.62
CA ASP A 50 5.66 12.50 -8.62
C ASP A 50 6.52 13.44 -9.48
N ARG A 51 7.85 13.32 -9.41
CA ARG A 51 8.75 14.15 -10.24
C ARG A 51 8.71 13.80 -11.71
N GLU A 52 8.61 12.51 -12.03
CA GLU A 52 8.42 12.05 -13.41
C GLU A 52 7.07 12.54 -13.94
N PHE A 53 6.03 12.48 -13.11
CA PHE A 53 4.71 13.02 -13.42
C PHE A 53 4.73 14.53 -13.68
N ASP A 54 5.37 15.31 -12.81
CA ASP A 54 5.54 16.76 -12.98
C ASP A 54 6.31 17.09 -14.27
N SER A 55 7.32 16.28 -14.61
CA SER A 55 8.08 16.46 -15.86
C SER A 55 7.23 16.18 -17.10
N LEU A 56 6.40 15.13 -17.07
CA LEU A 56 5.43 14.82 -18.13
C LEU A 56 4.34 15.90 -18.24
N MET A 57 3.95 16.53 -17.12
CA MET A 57 3.01 17.65 -17.14
C MET A 57 3.66 18.92 -17.73
N ALA A 58 4.94 19.17 -17.43
CA ALA A 58 5.67 20.33 -17.95
C ALA A 58 5.96 20.24 -19.45
N GLU A 59 6.20 19.04 -19.98
CA GLU A 59 6.51 18.81 -21.40
C GLU A 59 5.26 18.93 -22.31
N ILE A 60 4.06 18.73 -21.76
CA ILE A 60 2.81 18.71 -22.51
C ILE A 60 2.06 20.03 -22.27
N GLY A 61 2.46 21.09 -22.98
CA GLY A 61 1.77 22.38 -22.98
C GLY A 61 0.32 22.27 -23.47
N GLY A 62 -0.65 22.17 -22.55
CA GLY A 62 -2.09 22.14 -22.83
C GLY A 62 -2.94 21.90 -21.57
N SER A 63 -4.25 22.19 -21.65
CA SER A 63 -5.19 22.00 -20.53
C SER A 63 -5.51 20.51 -20.31
N ARG A 64 -4.67 19.81 -19.56
CA ARG A 64 -4.91 18.42 -19.15
C ARG A 64 -5.49 18.38 -17.75
N ILE A 65 -6.52 17.55 -17.55
CA ILE A 65 -7.10 17.27 -16.23
C ILE A 65 -6.62 15.89 -15.80
N VAL A 66 -6.08 15.82 -14.58
CA VAL A 66 -5.59 14.59 -13.97
C VAL A 66 -6.52 14.27 -12.82
N ILE A 67 -7.00 13.02 -12.80
CA ILE A 67 -7.90 12.53 -11.77
C ILE A 67 -7.21 11.40 -11.04
N GLU A 68 -6.80 11.66 -9.82
CA GLU A 68 -6.22 10.65 -8.93
C GLU A 68 -7.33 9.96 -8.14
N LEU A 69 -7.27 8.62 -8.11
CA LEU A 69 -8.13 7.82 -7.25
C LEU A 69 -7.34 7.39 -6.01
N THR A 70 -7.58 8.08 -4.90
CA THR A 70 -6.86 7.88 -3.64
C THR A 70 -7.16 6.57 -2.92
N ALA A 71 -8.34 5.97 -3.16
CA ALA A 71 -8.78 4.76 -2.45
C ALA A 71 -9.54 3.74 -3.33
N PRO A 72 -8.93 3.19 -4.40
CA PRO A 72 -9.61 2.33 -5.35
C PRO A 72 -10.16 1.03 -4.73
N MET A 73 -9.53 0.51 -3.68
CA MET A 73 -9.98 -0.71 -2.99
C MET A 73 -11.19 -0.48 -2.08
N ALA A 74 -11.30 0.71 -1.50
CA ALA A 74 -12.49 1.08 -0.73
C ALA A 74 -13.68 1.22 -1.70
N LEU A 75 -13.47 1.94 -2.81
CA LEU A 75 -14.48 2.11 -3.85
C LEU A 75 -14.98 0.77 -4.41
N ALA A 76 -14.07 -0.17 -4.68
CA ALA A 76 -14.44 -1.50 -5.17
C ALA A 76 -15.33 -2.26 -4.17
N ARG A 77 -15.00 -2.24 -2.87
CA ARG A 77 -15.77 -2.96 -1.85
C ARG A 77 -17.20 -2.45 -1.69
N GLU A 78 -17.39 -1.15 -1.84
CA GLU A 78 -18.69 -0.51 -1.69
C GLU A 78 -19.58 -0.69 -2.93
N ARG A 79 -18.99 -0.52 -4.13
CA ARG A 79 -19.75 -0.47 -5.39
C ARG A 79 -19.87 -1.82 -6.10
N SER A 80 -19.05 -2.81 -5.76
CA SER A 80 -18.90 -4.00 -6.59
C SER A 80 -19.07 -5.34 -5.86
N ARG A 81 -19.97 -6.17 -6.41
CA ARG A 81 -20.19 -7.57 -5.99
C ARG A 81 -19.00 -8.48 -6.31
N TRP A 82 -18.21 -8.16 -7.36
CA TRP A 82 -17.04 -8.94 -7.76
C TRP A 82 -15.80 -8.62 -6.93
N ALA A 83 -15.76 -7.45 -6.27
CA ALA A 83 -14.67 -7.08 -5.39
C ALA A 83 -14.53 -8.03 -4.19
N GLY A 84 -15.65 -8.53 -3.65
CA GLY A 84 -15.61 -9.50 -2.54
C GLY A 84 -14.92 -10.83 -2.90
N ALA A 85 -15.11 -11.32 -4.12
CA ALA A 85 -14.51 -12.58 -4.59
C ALA A 85 -13.01 -12.43 -4.92
N LEU A 86 -12.59 -11.25 -5.36
CA LEU A 86 -11.22 -10.99 -5.81
C LEU A 86 -10.33 -10.28 -4.77
N ALA A 87 -10.92 -9.71 -3.71
CA ALA A 87 -10.23 -8.90 -2.70
C ALA A 87 -9.05 -9.63 -2.04
N GLY A 88 -9.20 -10.94 -1.82
CA GLY A 88 -8.15 -11.76 -1.19
C GLY A 88 -7.08 -12.29 -2.13
N VAL A 89 -7.32 -12.28 -3.46
CA VAL A 89 -6.55 -13.12 -4.40
C VAL A 89 -5.82 -12.31 -5.47
N ALA A 90 -6.36 -11.16 -5.88
CA ALA A 90 -5.75 -10.37 -6.97
C ALA A 90 -6.00 -8.85 -6.86
N PRO A 91 -5.34 -8.14 -5.93
CA PRO A 91 -5.49 -6.69 -5.75
C PRO A 91 -5.20 -5.87 -7.02
N ARG A 92 -4.24 -6.30 -7.84
CA ARG A 92 -3.87 -5.63 -9.09
C ARG A 92 -5.01 -5.63 -10.12
N LEU A 93 -5.76 -6.72 -10.21
CA LEU A 93 -6.88 -6.83 -11.13
C LEU A 93 -8.05 -5.94 -10.70
N ILE A 94 -8.27 -5.82 -9.39
CA ILE A 94 -9.27 -4.91 -8.84
C ILE A 94 -8.93 -3.47 -9.21
N ARG A 95 -7.69 -3.03 -8.97
CA ARG A 95 -7.25 -1.65 -9.31
C ARG A 95 -7.49 -1.35 -10.79
N ARG A 96 -7.00 -2.23 -11.67
CA ARG A 96 -7.18 -2.09 -13.12
C ARG A 96 -8.66 -1.96 -13.51
N ARG A 97 -9.54 -2.76 -12.90
CA ARG A 97 -10.96 -2.72 -13.21
C ARG A 97 -11.64 -1.45 -12.69
N VAL A 98 -11.32 -1.02 -11.48
CA VAL A 98 -11.82 0.24 -10.91
C VAL A 98 -11.40 1.43 -11.77
N TYR A 99 -10.14 1.50 -12.19
CA TYR A 99 -9.67 2.58 -13.06
C TYR A 99 -10.36 2.57 -14.42
N ALA A 100 -10.56 1.39 -15.02
CA ALA A 100 -11.30 1.27 -16.27
C ALA A 100 -12.76 1.74 -16.15
N GLU A 101 -13.43 1.40 -15.04
CA GLU A 101 -14.81 1.85 -14.77
C GLU A 101 -14.88 3.37 -14.52
N ALA A 102 -13.93 3.93 -13.77
CA ALA A 102 -13.86 5.37 -13.54
C ALA A 102 -13.61 6.15 -14.84
N ALA A 103 -12.69 5.70 -15.67
CA ALA A 103 -12.42 6.32 -16.97
C ALA A 103 -13.63 6.26 -17.92
N ALA A 104 -14.36 5.13 -17.92
CA ALA A 104 -15.58 5.02 -18.71
C ALA A 104 -16.65 6.02 -18.24
N GLN A 105 -16.81 6.20 -16.92
CA GLN A 105 -17.74 7.20 -16.37
C GLN A 105 -17.32 8.63 -16.73
N VAL A 106 -16.04 8.96 -16.60
CA VAL A 106 -15.52 10.29 -16.98
C VAL A 106 -15.77 10.56 -18.46
N LYS A 107 -15.44 9.58 -19.33
CA LYS A 107 -15.69 9.70 -20.76
C LYS A 107 -17.18 9.95 -21.05
N GLN A 108 -18.07 9.19 -20.42
CA GLN A 108 -19.51 9.38 -20.59
C GLN A 108 -19.96 10.79 -20.20
N VAL A 109 -19.51 11.30 -19.05
CA VAL A 109 -19.85 12.66 -18.58
C VAL A 109 -19.33 13.74 -19.53
N LEU A 110 -18.15 13.54 -20.13
CA LEU A 110 -17.59 14.48 -21.10
C LEU A 110 -18.37 14.45 -22.42
N ASP A 111 -18.73 13.25 -22.90
CA ASP A 111 -19.54 13.05 -24.10
C ASP A 111 -20.93 13.71 -23.93
N GLU A 112 -21.59 13.52 -22.78
CA GLU A 112 -22.88 14.14 -22.44
C GLU A 112 -22.83 15.68 -22.44
N ARG A 113 -21.66 16.25 -22.16
CA ARG A 113 -21.43 17.70 -22.16
C ARG A 113 -20.85 18.22 -23.47
N ALA A 114 -20.76 17.37 -24.50
CA ALA A 114 -20.16 17.69 -25.80
C ALA A 114 -18.72 18.24 -25.68
N VAL A 115 -17.95 17.77 -24.70
CA VAL A 115 -16.55 18.15 -24.51
C VAL A 115 -15.67 17.21 -25.33
N ALA A 116 -14.95 17.76 -26.32
CA ALA A 116 -13.98 17.01 -27.09
C ALA A 116 -12.70 16.78 -26.27
N ALA A 117 -12.59 15.63 -25.62
CA ALA A 117 -11.45 15.25 -24.80
C ALA A 117 -11.08 13.78 -24.97
N GLU A 118 -9.77 13.49 -24.94
CA GLU A 118 -9.26 12.12 -24.90
C GLU A 118 -9.10 11.68 -23.44
N VAL A 119 -9.63 10.50 -23.10
CA VAL A 119 -9.54 9.91 -21.76
C VAL A 119 -8.66 8.66 -21.83
N SER A 120 -7.50 8.72 -21.19
CA SER A 120 -6.55 7.61 -21.09
C SER A 120 -6.27 7.25 -19.63
N VAL A 121 -6.18 5.96 -19.31
CA VAL A 121 -5.77 5.51 -17.97
C VAL A 121 -4.26 5.33 -17.95
N PHE A 122 -3.57 6.20 -17.22
CA PHE A 122 -2.16 6.02 -16.93
C PHE A 122 -1.99 5.14 -15.70
N HIS A 123 -1.17 4.10 -15.81
CA HIS A 123 -0.72 3.32 -14.66
C HIS A 123 0.73 3.70 -14.45
N PRO A 124 1.05 4.50 -13.43
CA PRO A 124 2.44 4.71 -13.13
C PRO A 124 3.06 3.35 -12.77
N SER A 125 4.20 3.08 -13.38
CA SER A 125 4.86 1.78 -13.35
C SER A 125 5.46 1.52 -11.96
N GLY A 126 4.70 0.86 -11.10
CA GLY A 126 5.15 0.41 -9.77
C GLY A 126 4.11 -0.48 -9.10
N ALA A 127 3.94 -1.71 -9.59
CA ALA A 127 3.04 -2.72 -9.02
C ALA A 127 3.79 -3.95 -8.55
#